data_AF-A0AAV0MD33-F1
#
_entry.id   AF-A0AAV0MD33-F1
#
_cell.length_a   1.000
_cell.length_b   1.000
_cell.length_c   1.000
_cell.angle_alpha   90.00
_cell.angle_beta   90.00
_cell.angle_gamma   90.00
#
_symmetry.space_group_name_H-M   'P 1'
#
loop_
_entity.id
_entity.type
_entity.pdbx_description
1 polymer ?
#
loop_
_entity_poly.entity_id
_entity_poly.type
_entity_poly.pdbx_seq_one_letter_code
_entity_poly.pdbx_strand_id
1 'polypeptide(L)'
;MKGKLSLGAKLLQGGGVERIFRRLFSVDVDEKLLKASQCYLSTTAGPIAGLLFMSSCKLAFCSERSIKFSSPDGESIRVRYKVLIPLCKIERECECKETVSEVRGSCDWTNLTSGSWGS
;
A
#
# COMPACT_ATOMS: atom_id res chain seq x y z
N MET A 1 -29.70 -4.32 -10.59
CA MET A 1 -28.92 -3.81 -9.44
C MET A 1 -27.80 -4.78 -9.10
N LYS A 2 -26.55 -4.52 -9.50
CA LYS A 2 -25.39 -5.34 -9.07
C LYS A 2 -24.66 -4.57 -7.98
N GLY A 3 -24.92 -4.96 -6.73
CA GLY A 3 -24.38 -4.30 -5.54
C GLY A 3 -22.86 -4.32 -5.54
N LYS A 4 -22.26 -3.13 -5.61
CA LYS A 4 -20.83 -2.91 -5.37
C LYS A 4 -20.60 -3.18 -3.88
N LEU A 5 -20.30 -4.42 -3.51
CA LEU A 5 -19.83 -4.76 -2.17
C LEU A 5 -18.54 -3.98 -1.94
N SER A 6 -18.66 -2.85 -1.25
CA SER A 6 -17.55 -1.98 -0.90
C SER A 6 -16.56 -2.80 -0.04
N LEU A 7 -15.27 -2.44 -0.09
CA LEU A 7 -14.27 -3.05 0.82
C LEU A 7 -14.71 -2.98 2.30
N GLY A 8 -15.59 -2.04 2.66
CA GLY A 8 -16.24 -1.96 3.97
C GLY A 8 -16.98 -3.23 4.39
N ALA A 9 -17.64 -3.94 3.47
CA ALA A 9 -18.33 -5.20 3.79
C ALA A 9 -17.34 -6.36 4.02
N LYS A 10 -16.20 -6.38 3.30
CA LYS A 10 -15.11 -7.36 3.53
C LYS A 10 -14.37 -7.12 4.84
N LEU A 11 -14.33 -5.88 5.30
CA LEU A 11 -13.79 -5.47 6.59
C LEU A 11 -14.51 -6.16 7.77
N LEU A 12 -15.83 -6.34 7.64
CA LEU A 12 -16.69 -6.90 8.70
C LEU A 12 -16.66 -8.44 8.75
N GLN A 13 -16.63 -9.12 7.60
CA GLN A 13 -16.62 -10.59 7.57
C GLN A 13 -15.30 -11.24 8.02
N GLY A 14 -14.28 -10.43 8.33
CA GLY A 14 -12.94 -10.93 8.56
C GLY A 14 -12.20 -10.39 9.77
N GLY A 15 -12.88 -10.08 10.88
CA GLY A 15 -12.18 -9.64 12.09
C GLY A 15 -11.50 -8.27 11.97
N GLY A 16 -12.03 -7.41 11.09
CA GLY A 16 -11.64 -5.99 11.01
C GLY A 16 -10.47 -5.68 10.07
N VAL A 17 -10.17 -4.39 9.98
CA VAL A 17 -9.08 -3.81 9.18
C VAL A 17 -7.72 -4.39 9.54
N GLU A 18 -7.48 -4.62 10.83
CA GLU A 18 -6.20 -5.08 11.36
C GLU A 18 -5.85 -6.48 10.84
N ARG A 19 -6.83 -7.40 10.78
CA ARG A 19 -6.59 -8.74 10.23
C ARG A 19 -6.23 -8.67 8.75
N ILE A 20 -6.83 -7.74 8.01
CA ILE A 20 -6.49 -7.51 6.59
C ILE A 20 -5.08 -6.96 6.47
N PHE A 21 -4.71 -5.99 7.30
CA PHE A 21 -3.35 -5.44 7.35
C PHE A 21 -2.30 -6.54 7.60
N ARG A 22 -2.47 -7.35 8.65
CA ARG A 22 -1.57 -8.47 8.99
C ARG A 22 -1.50 -9.57 7.92
N ARG A 23 -2.56 -9.75 7.12
CA ARG A 23 -2.55 -10.70 5.98
C ARG A 23 -1.87 -10.10 4.74
N LEU A 24 -2.00 -8.80 4.53
CA LEU A 24 -1.47 -8.14 3.33
C LEU A 24 0.01 -7.81 3.47
N PHE A 25 0.44 -7.49 4.68
CA PHE A 25 1.80 -7.14 5.04
C PHE A 25 2.22 -8.06 6.17
N SER A 26 3.36 -8.72 6.03
CA SER A 26 3.96 -9.44 7.16
C SER A 26 4.18 -8.43 8.29
N VAL A 27 3.55 -8.67 9.43
CA VAL A 27 3.47 -7.75 10.57
C VAL A 27 3.93 -8.53 11.79
N ASP A 28 4.89 -7.97 12.51
CA ASP A 28 5.41 -8.57 13.74
C ASP A 28 4.32 -8.60 14.83
N VAL A 29 4.49 -9.48 15.81
CA VAL A 29 3.52 -9.64 16.91
C VAL A 29 3.32 -8.33 17.68
N ASP A 30 4.38 -7.54 17.83
CA ASP A 30 4.38 -6.28 18.59
C ASP A 30 3.93 -5.06 17.77
N GLU A 31 3.83 -5.19 16.45
CA GLU A 31 3.42 -4.10 15.58
C GLU A 31 1.89 -3.92 15.63
N LYS A 32 1.47 -2.68 15.87
CA LYS A 32 0.06 -2.30 16.02
C LYS A 32 -0.38 -1.44 14.86
N LEU A 33 -1.57 -1.74 14.33
CA LEU A 33 -2.22 -0.87 13.36
C LEU A 33 -2.81 0.35 14.09
N LEU A 34 -2.39 1.56 13.71
CA LEU A 34 -2.85 2.82 14.30
C LEU A 34 -4.04 3.40 13.52
N LYS A 35 -3.97 3.37 12.19
CA LYS A 35 -4.98 3.93 11.30
C LYS A 35 -5.04 3.13 10.01
N ALA A 36 -6.23 3.05 9.43
CA ALA A 36 -6.36 2.79 8.01
C ALA A 36 -7.29 3.82 7.37
N SER A 37 -6.99 4.21 6.15
CA SER A 37 -7.78 5.14 5.37
C SER A 37 -7.80 4.72 3.90
N GLN A 38 -8.85 5.12 3.19
CA GLN A 38 -8.85 5.09 1.73
C GLN A 38 -7.92 6.18 1.23
N CYS A 39 -7.09 5.85 0.23
CA CYS A 39 -6.07 6.74 -0.30
C CYS A 39 -5.89 6.48 -1.80
N TYR A 40 -5.44 7.49 -2.54
CA TYR A 40 -5.03 7.36 -3.93
C TYR A 40 -3.50 7.52 -4.01
N LEU A 41 -2.83 6.53 -4.58
CA LEU A 41 -1.41 6.63 -4.91
C LEU A 41 -1.28 7.30 -6.28
N SER A 42 -0.70 8.50 -6.32
CA SER A 42 -0.42 9.18 -7.59
C SER A 42 0.70 8.45 -8.33
N THR A 43 0.47 8.14 -9.60
CA THR A 43 1.49 7.59 -10.50
C THR A 43 1.46 8.34 -11.83
N THR A 44 2.51 8.22 -12.64
CA THR A 44 2.57 8.83 -13.97
C THR A 44 1.50 8.30 -14.93
N ALA A 45 1.02 7.07 -14.71
CA ALA A 45 -0.10 6.48 -15.44
C ALA A 45 -1.48 6.86 -14.86
N GLY A 46 -1.51 7.68 -13.81
CA GLY A 46 -2.73 8.14 -13.13
C GLY A 46 -2.86 7.65 -11.68
N PRO A 47 -3.89 8.10 -10.96
CA PRO A 47 -4.10 7.74 -9.56
C PRO A 47 -4.59 6.28 -9.39
N ILE A 48 -3.99 5.57 -8.45
CA ILE A 48 -4.36 4.20 -8.08
C ILE A 48 -5.11 4.22 -6.75
N ALA A 49 -6.38 3.85 -6.75
CA ALA A 49 -7.18 3.71 -5.54
C ALA A 49 -6.69 2.53 -4.67
N GLY A 50 -6.55 2.76 -3.37
CA GLY A 50 -6.06 1.78 -2.42
C GLY A 50 -6.42 2.08 -0.97
N LEU A 51 -5.89 1.24 -0.09
CA LEU A 51 -5.91 1.45 1.35
C LEU A 51 -4.51 1.80 1.81
N LEU A 52 -4.41 2.87 2.61
CA LEU A 52 -3.22 3.21 3.38
C LEU A 52 -3.42 2.72 4.81
N PHE A 53 -2.42 1.97 5.30
CA PHE A 53 -2.33 1.47 6.66
C PHE A 53 -1.15 2.17 7.32
N MET A 54 -1.40 2.80 8.46
CA MET A 54 -0.37 3.37 9.31
C MET A 54 -0.27 2.50 10.56
N SER A 55 0.89 1.89 10.77
CA SER A 55 1.21 1.11 11.95
C SER A 55 2.23 1.85 12.83
N SER A 56 2.55 1.27 13.98
CA SER A 56 3.63 1.75 14.85
C SER A 56 5.03 1.65 14.23
N CYS A 57 5.21 0.90 13.14
CA CYS A 57 6.53 0.61 12.57
C CYS A 57 6.67 1.02 11.10
N LYS A 58 5.57 1.12 10.36
CA LYS A 58 5.56 1.38 8.91
C LYS A 58 4.26 2.01 8.40
N LEU A 59 4.39 2.71 7.27
CA LEU A 59 3.29 3.04 6.37
C LEU A 59 3.22 1.97 5.28
N ALA A 60 2.02 1.49 4.98
CA ALA A 60 1.82 0.44 3.99
C ALA A 60 0.60 0.77 3.10
N PHE A 61 0.78 0.75 1.79
CA PHE A 61 -0.29 0.98 0.82
C PHE A 61 -0.56 -0.29 0.02
N CYS A 62 -1.83 -0.60 -0.23
CA CYS A 62 -2.23 -1.69 -1.12
C CYS A 62 -3.35 -1.21 -2.05
N SER A 63 -3.19 -1.43 -3.36
CA SER A 63 -4.24 -1.14 -4.33
C SER A 63 -5.49 -1.98 -4.09
N GLU A 64 -6.67 -1.40 -4.31
CA GLU A 64 -7.94 -2.13 -4.22
C GLU A 64 -8.08 -3.14 -5.36
N ARG A 65 -7.58 -2.78 -6.55
CA ARG A 65 -7.62 -3.60 -7.76
C ARG A 65 -6.25 -4.19 -8.07
N SER A 66 -6.24 -5.44 -8.53
CA SER A 66 -5.04 -6.07 -9.09
C SER A 66 -4.76 -5.51 -10.49
N ILE A 67 -3.50 -5.21 -10.76
CA ILE A 67 -2.98 -4.78 -12.05
C ILE A 67 -2.57 -6.05 -12.82
N LYS A 68 -2.90 -6.08 -14.12
CA LYS A 68 -2.55 -7.20 -15.00
C LYS A 68 -1.20 -6.89 -15.65
N PHE A 69 -0.26 -7.80 -15.52
CA PHE A 69 1.01 -7.79 -16.25
C PHE A 69 0.98 -8.92 -17.26
N SER A 70 1.24 -8.61 -18.54
CA SER A 70 1.40 -9.61 -19.60
C SER A 70 2.89 -9.91 -19.78
N SER A 71 3.25 -11.19 -19.71
CA SER A 71 4.55 -11.69 -20.13
C SER A 71 4.62 -11.74 -21.66
N PRO A 72 5.81 -11.55 -22.27
CA PRO A 72 6.03 -11.83 -23.69
C PRO A 72 5.60 -13.24 -24.11
N ASP A 73 5.65 -14.21 -23.20
CA ASP A 73 5.25 -15.60 -23.43
C ASP A 73 3.71 -15.83 -23.44
N GLY A 74 2.92 -14.76 -23.37
CA GLY A 74 1.45 -14.80 -23.42
C GLY A 74 0.78 -15.07 -22.06
N GLU A 75 1.54 -15.50 -21.06
CA GLU A 75 1.07 -15.63 -19.67
C GLU A 75 0.75 -14.26 -19.07
N SER A 76 -0.32 -14.19 -18.25
CA SER A 76 -0.68 -12.92 -17.61
C SER A 76 -0.92 -13.08 -16.11
N ILE A 77 -0.17 -12.32 -15.33
CA ILE A 77 -0.25 -12.34 -13.86
C ILE A 77 -1.03 -11.13 -13.37
N ARG A 78 -1.84 -11.32 -12.32
CA ARG A 78 -2.59 -10.24 -11.67
C ARG A 78 -2.03 -10.00 -10.28
N VAL A 79 -1.36 -8.86 -10.10
CA VAL A 79 -0.69 -8.52 -8.84
C VAL A 79 -1.28 -7.22 -8.28
N ARG A 80 -1.42 -7.12 -6.95
CA ARG A 80 -1.78 -5.85 -6.32
C ARG A 80 -0.55 -4.98 -6.16
N TYR A 81 -0.70 -3.69 -6.45
CA TYR A 81 0.37 -2.73 -6.19
C TYR A 81 0.50 -2.54 -4.68
N LYS A 82 1.68 -2.81 -4.14
CA LYS A 82 1.97 -2.70 -2.71
C LYS A 82 3.17 -1.79 -2.51
N VAL A 83 3.08 -0.89 -1.54
CA VAL A 83 4.19 -0.03 -1.10
C VAL A 83 4.34 -0.20 0.40
N LEU A 84 5.58 -0.29 0.87
CA LEU A 84 5.91 -0.39 2.29
C LEU A 84 7.04 0.59 2.59
N ILE A 85 6.79 1.49 3.54
CA ILE A 85 7.75 2.51 3.96
C ILE A 85 7.94 2.35 5.48
N PRO A 86 9.08 1.80 5.93
CA PRO A 86 9.41 1.74 7.35
C PRO A 86 9.51 3.17 7.92
N LEU A 87 8.97 3.40 9.11
CA LEU A 87 8.99 4.73 9.74
C LEU A 87 10.42 5.21 10.01
N CYS A 88 11.36 4.30 10.25
CA CYS A 88 12.78 4.62 10.43
C CYS A 88 13.43 5.21 9.17
N LYS A 89 12.81 5.08 7.99
CA LYS A 89 13.30 5.62 6.71
C LYS A 89 12.62 6.94 6.32
N ILE A 90 11.74 7.48 7.16
CA ILE A 90 11.07 8.75 6.90
C ILE A 90 11.90 9.86 7.56
N GLU A 91 12.75 10.51 6.79
CA GLU A 91 13.34 11.79 7.18
C GLU A 91 12.23 12.86 7.14
N ARG A 92 12.04 13.59 8.24
CA ARG A 92 10.98 14.59 8.36
C ARG A 92 11.38 15.85 7.57
N GLU A 93 10.76 16.09 6.42
CA GLU A 93 10.66 17.45 5.89
C GLU A 93 9.40 17.68 5.01
N CYS A 94 8.93 18.94 5.08
CA CYS A 94 7.83 19.63 4.38
C CYS A 94 6.42 19.55 4.98
N GLU A 95 6.08 20.60 5.72
CA GLU A 95 4.71 21.04 5.99
C GLU A 95 4.10 21.64 4.71
N CYS A 96 3.10 20.97 4.14
CA CYS A 96 2.17 21.59 3.19
C CYS A 96 0.82 21.74 3.90
N LYS A 97 0.37 22.99 4.11
CA LYS A 97 -0.94 23.30 4.67
C LYS A 97 -2.02 22.95 3.65
N GLU A 98 -2.51 21.73 3.74
CA GLU A 98 -3.88 21.27 3.47
C GLU A 98 -3.91 19.80 3.88
N THR A 99 -4.83 19.45 4.77
CA THR A 99 -4.91 18.17 5.51
C THR A 99 -4.12 16.99 4.89
N VAL A 100 -3.03 16.65 5.56
CA VAL A 100 -1.94 15.73 5.19
C VAL A 100 -2.40 14.46 4.46
N SER A 101 -1.93 14.27 3.23
CA SER A 101 -0.89 13.26 2.92
C SER A 101 -0.44 13.33 1.44
N GLU A 102 0.21 14.43 1.04
CA GLU A 102 1.15 14.41 -0.08
C GLU A 102 2.55 14.24 0.50
N VAL A 103 3.08 13.01 0.49
CA VAL A 103 4.52 12.80 0.67
C VAL A 103 5.16 13.07 -0.68
N ARG A 104 5.48 14.32 -0.97
CA ARG A 104 6.42 14.67 -2.05
C ARG A 104 7.84 14.41 -1.53
N GLY A 105 8.17 13.14 -1.39
CA GLY A 105 9.54 12.71 -1.21
C GLY A 105 10.28 12.85 -2.53
N SER A 106 11.24 13.76 -2.59
CA SER A 106 12.36 13.61 -3.53
C SER A 106 13.24 12.47 -3.02
N CYS A 107 12.72 11.24 -3.11
CA CYS A 107 13.50 10.06 -2.84
C CYS A 107 14.20 9.70 -4.15
N ASP A 108 15.53 9.78 -4.19
CA ASP A 108 16.29 9.12 -5.24
C ASP A 108 15.99 7.62 -5.18
N TRP A 109 15.20 7.16 -6.14
CA TRP A 109 14.69 5.78 -6.24
C TRP A 109 15.77 4.73 -6.46
N THR A 110 17.04 5.15 -6.60
CA THR A 110 18.16 4.28 -6.98
C THR A 110 18.59 3.32 -5.87
N ASN A 111 18.24 3.56 -4.60
CA ASN A 111 18.80 2.82 -3.47
C ASN A 111 17.85 1.84 -2.76
N LEU A 112 16.68 1.51 -3.33
CA LEU A 112 15.75 0.52 -2.75
C LEU A 112 15.77 -0.86 -3.43
N THR A 113 16.73 -1.12 -4.32
CA THR A 113 16.87 -2.44 -4.99
C THR A 113 18.23 -3.10 -4.69
N SER A 114 18.47 -3.46 -3.44
CA SER A 114 19.44 -4.52 -3.11
C SER A 114 18.69 -5.74 -2.57
N GLY A 115 17.79 -6.28 -3.39
CA GLY A 115 17.13 -7.56 -3.13
C GLY A 115 17.42 -8.47 -4.32
N SER A 116 18.54 -9.19 -4.28
CA SER A 116 18.91 -10.18 -5.29
C SER A 116 17.79 -11.21 -5.45
N TRP A 117 17.23 -11.31 -6.65
CA TRP A 117 16.50 -12.50 -7.07
C TRP A 117 17.54 -13.40 -7.73
N GLY A 118 17.96 -14.43 -7.00
CA GLY A 118 18.82 -15.50 -7.51
C GLY A 118 18.09 -16.30 -8.60
N SER A 119 18.92 -16.76 -9.53
CA SER A 119 18.65 -17.39 -10.84
C SER A 119 17.66 -18.55 -10.87
#